data_AF-A0A9N9DTC1-F1
#
_entry.id   AF-A0A9N9DTC1-F1
#
_cell.length_a   1.000
_cell.length_b   1.000
_cell.length_c   1.000
_cell.angle_alpha   90.00
_cell.angle_beta   90.00
_cell.angle_gamma   90.00
#
_symmetry.space_group_name_H-M   'P 1'
#
loop_
_entity.id
_entity.type
_entity.pdbx_description
1 polymer ?
#
loop_
_entity_poly.entity_id
_entity_poly.type
_entity_poly.pdbx_seq_one_letter_code
_entity_poly.pdbx_strand_id
1 'polypeptide(L)'
;YIPREEREKRLRQWAIDYGEDPDKFMTIYRDRIMSDADIIDFARDQNLDPEELMDMSRRERLISEDIYLREWEDEGIPRSYVYNG
;
A
#
# COMPACT_ATOMS: atom_id res chain seq x y z
N TYR A 1 -11.46 -11.03 -7.33
CA TYR A 1 -11.12 -10.90 -5.90
C TYR A 1 -9.99 -11.86 -5.60
N ILE A 2 -8.85 -11.37 -5.12
CA ILE A 2 -7.74 -12.22 -4.65
C ILE A 2 -7.77 -12.11 -3.13
N PRO A 3 -8.00 -13.21 -2.39
CA PRO A 3 -8.04 -13.20 -0.93
C PRO A 3 -6.76 -12.63 -0.34
N ARG A 4 -6.86 -11.98 0.83
CA ARG A 4 -5.70 -11.41 1.55
C ARG A 4 -4.52 -12.38 1.66
N GLU A 5 -4.78 -13.62 2.07
CA GLU A 5 -3.74 -14.66 2.20
C GLU A 5 -2.99 -14.92 0.89
N GLU A 6 -3.70 -14.92 -0.24
CA GLU A 6 -3.12 -15.15 -1.56
C GLU A 6 -2.29 -13.94 -2.03
N ARG A 7 -2.63 -12.71 -1.59
CA ARG A 7 -1.81 -11.52 -1.83
C ARG A 7 -0.53 -11.54 -1.00
N GLU A 8 -0.64 -11.79 0.31
CA GLU A 8 0.50 -11.86 1.22
C GLU A 8 1.48 -12.97 0.79
N LYS A 9 0.97 -14.11 0.32
CA LYS A 9 1.79 -15.20 -0.22
C LYS A 9 2.57 -14.77 -1.46
N ARG A 10 1.99 -13.99 -2.37
CA ARG A 10 2.68 -13.47 -3.56
C ARG A 10 3.76 -12.45 -3.21
N LEU A 11 3.50 -11.57 -2.25
CA LEU A 11 4.49 -10.60 -1.77
C LEU A 11 5.66 -11.29 -1.06
N ARG A 12 5.37 -12.28 -0.21
CA ARG A 12 6.39 -13.12 0.41
C ARG A 12 7.20 -13.89 -0.63
N GLN A 13 6.56 -14.43 -1.66
CA GLN A 13 7.27 -15.11 -2.77
C GLN A 13 8.16 -14.13 -3.53
N TRP A 14 7.69 -12.91 -3.80
CA TRP A 14 8.49 -11.87 -4.42
C TRP A 14 9.73 -11.55 -3.58
N ALA A 15 9.60 -11.41 -2.26
CA ALA A 15 10.75 -11.20 -1.38
C ALA A 15 11.79 -12.32 -1.54
N ILE A 16 11.35 -13.58 -1.55
CA ILE A 16 12.23 -14.74 -1.77
C ILE A 16 12.94 -14.66 -3.13
N ASP A 17 12.19 -14.38 -4.19
CA ASP A 17 12.71 -14.34 -5.56
C ASP A 17 13.80 -13.27 -5.75
N TYR A 18 13.78 -12.23 -4.91
CA TYR A 18 14.75 -11.13 -4.92
C TYR A 18 15.81 -11.25 -3.81
N GLY A 19 15.81 -12.36 -3.06
CA GLY A 19 16.80 -12.63 -2.01
C GLY A 19 16.60 -11.83 -0.72
N GLU A 20 15.42 -11.25 -0.53
CA GLU A 20 15.02 -10.55 0.69
C GLU A 20 14.40 -11.53 1.69
N ASP A 21 14.52 -11.22 2.98
CA ASP A 21 13.82 -11.96 4.03
C ASP A 21 12.31 -11.66 3.95
N PRO A 22 11.44 -12.67 3.76
CA PRO A 22 10.02 -12.43 3.53
C PRO A 22 9.31 -11.80 4.72
N ASP A 23 9.68 -12.15 5.96
CA ASP A 23 9.03 -11.61 7.15
C ASP A 23 9.46 -10.16 7.38
N LYS A 24 10.76 -9.87 7.25
CA LYS A 24 11.30 -8.52 7.32
C LYS A 24 10.74 -7.63 6.20
N PHE A 25 10.65 -8.17 4.99
CA PHE A 25 10.03 -7.49 3.86
C PHE A 25 8.57 -7.15 4.17
N MET A 26 7.78 -8.11 4.65
CA MET A 26 6.38 -7.86 5.01
C MET A 26 6.21 -6.81 6.12
N THR A 27 7.11 -6.76 7.10
CA THR A 27 7.11 -5.71 8.14
C THR A 27 7.38 -4.33 7.52
N ILE A 28 8.48 -4.19 6.77
CA ILE A 28 8.83 -2.93 6.11
C ILE A 28 7.73 -2.50 5.14
N TYR A 29 7.16 -3.46 4.41
CA TYR A 29 6.12 -3.22 3.43
C TYR A 29 4.85 -2.67 4.10
N ARG A 30 4.46 -3.21 5.26
CA ARG A 30 3.31 -2.71 6.03
C ARG A 30 3.58 -1.32 6.61
N ASP A 31 4.75 -1.12 7.23
CA ASP A 31 5.13 0.18 7.79
C ASP A 31 5.17 1.27 6.70
N ARG A 32 5.65 0.89 5.50
CA ARG A 32 5.69 1.78 4.34
C ARG A 32 4.30 2.08 3.79
N ILE A 33 3.38 1.11 3.71
CA ILE A 33 1.97 1.37 3.34
C ILE A 33 1.33 2.38 4.29
N MET A 34 1.56 2.26 5.59
CA MET A 34 1.01 3.21 6.57
C MET A 34 1.60 4.61 6.37
N SER A 35 2.92 4.70 6.21
CA SER A 35 3.57 5.98 5.94
C SER A 35 3.13 6.59 4.60
N ASP A 36 2.89 5.78 3.57
CA ASP A 36 2.43 6.23 2.26
C ASP A 36 0.99 6.76 2.34
N ALA A 37 0.12 6.09 3.11
CA ALA A 37 -1.24 6.54 3.38
C ALA A 37 -1.25 7.90 4.10
N ASP A 38 -0.39 8.07 5.10
CA ASP A 38 -0.22 9.35 5.80
C ASP A 38 0.24 10.47 4.85
N ILE A 39 1.13 10.17 3.89
CA ILE A 39 1.57 11.13 2.87
C ILE A 39 0.43 11.49 1.91
N ILE A 40 -0.41 10.52 1.51
CA ILE A 40 -1.58 10.79 0.66
C ILE A 40 -2.58 11.69 1.37
N ASP A 41 -2.91 11.38 2.62
CA ASP A 41 -3.82 12.19 3.44
C ASP A 41 -3.25 13.60 3.65
N PHE A 42 -1.96 13.71 3.97
CA PHE A 42 -1.27 14.98 4.10
C PHE A 42 -1.28 15.79 2.78
N ALA A 43 -1.00 15.14 1.66
CA ALA A 43 -1.02 15.79 0.34
C ALA A 43 -2.42 16.33 0.00
N ARG A 44 -3.47 15.56 0.30
CA ARG A 44 -4.87 16.00 0.15
C ARG A 44 -5.15 17.23 1.01
N ASP A 45 -4.81 17.18 2.29
CA ASP A 45 -5.06 18.27 3.23
C ASP A 45 -4.31 19.56 2.87
N GLN A 46 -3.12 19.42 2.28
CA GLN A 46 -2.30 20.55 1.82
C GLN A 46 -2.55 20.94 0.35
N ASN A 47 -3.43 20.23 -0.37
CA ASN A 47 -3.65 20.36 -1.81
C ASN A 47 -2.33 20.31 -2.61
N LEU A 48 -1.45 19.38 -2.23
CA LEU A 48 -0.19 19.07 -2.89
C LEU A 48 -0.35 17.81 -3.76
N ASP A 49 0.53 17.65 -4.76
CA ASP A 49 0.61 16.40 -5.49
C ASP A 49 1.37 15.37 -4.63
N PRO A 50 0.76 14.25 -4.24
CA PRO A 50 1.48 13.20 -3.52
C PRO A 50 2.63 12.61 -4.35
N GLU A 51 2.69 12.81 -5.68
CA GLU A 51 3.81 12.36 -6.53
C GLU A 51 5.08 13.18 -6.24
N GLU A 52 4.94 14.43 -5.83
CA GLU A 52 6.08 15.29 -5.47
C GLU A 52 6.61 15.02 -4.06
N LEU A 53 5.83 14.32 -3.23
CA LEU A 53 6.16 14.05 -1.81
C LEU A 53 6.70 12.64 -1.57
N MET A 54 6.52 11.71 -2.52
CA MET A 54 6.97 10.33 -2.37
C MET A 54 8.24 10.08 -3.16
N ASP A 55 9.27 9.56 -2.49
CA ASP A 55 10.47 9.03 -3.14
C ASP A 55 10.21 7.60 -3.65
N MET A 56 9.32 7.48 -4.63
CA MET A 56 8.88 6.22 -5.23
C MET A 56 8.62 6.34 -6.72
N SER A 57 8.83 5.25 -7.45
CA SER A 57 8.32 5.17 -8.80
C SER A 57 6.79 5.15 -8.80
N ARG A 58 6.16 5.71 -9.84
CA ARG A 58 4.70 5.67 -10.05
C ARG A 58 4.12 4.25 -9.92
N ARG A 59 4.91 3.23 -10.28
CA ARG A 59 4.53 1.82 -10.19
C ARG A 59 4.44 1.33 -8.74
N GLU A 60 5.42 1.67 -7.90
CA GLU A 60 5.43 1.29 -6.48
C GLU A 60 4.25 1.95 -5.75
N ARG A 61 3.98 3.22 -6.05
CA ARG A 61 2.84 3.94 -5.46
C ARG A 61 1.49 3.29 -5.76
N LEU A 62 1.24 2.93 -7.03
CA LEU A 62 0.00 2.27 -7.42
C LEU A 62 -0.17 0.88 -6.78
N ILE A 63 0.94 0.19 -6.49
CA ILE A 63 0.93 -1.10 -5.80
C ILE A 63 0.62 -0.90 -4.30
N SER A 64 1.26 0.09 -3.65
CA SER A 64 0.97 0.46 -2.27
C SER A 64 -0.49 0.89 -2.09
N GLU A 65 -1.00 1.79 -2.95
CA GLU A 65 -2.37 2.32 -2.88
C GLU A 65 -3.42 1.22 -3.12
N ASP A 66 -3.26 0.37 -4.13
CA ASP A 66 -4.20 -0.74 -4.38
C ASP A 66 -4.18 -1.76 -3.23
N ILE A 67 -3.05 -1.95 -2.55
CA ILE A 67 -2.99 -2.84 -1.39
C ILE A 67 -3.65 -2.20 -0.17
N TYR A 68 -3.38 -0.93 0.12
CA TYR A 68 -4.04 -0.17 1.19
C TYR A 68 -5.57 -0.23 1.02
N LEU A 69 -6.08 0.17 -0.15
CA LEU A 69 -7.53 0.14 -0.42
C LEU A 69 -8.14 -1.24 -0.25
N ARG A 70 -7.42 -2.30 -0.62
CA ARG A 70 -7.90 -3.67 -0.47
C ARG A 70 -7.89 -4.15 0.97
N GLU A 71 -7.02 -3.64 1.83
CA GLU A 71 -7.10 -3.89 3.28
C GLU A 71 -8.40 -3.33 3.86
N TRP A 72 -8.79 -2.11 3.49
CA TRP A 72 -10.08 -1.52 3.86
C TRP A 72 -11.27 -2.32 3.32
N GLU A 73 -11.20 -2.76 2.06
CA GLU A 73 -12.25 -3.62 1.48
C GLU A 73 -12.39 -4.96 2.22
N ASP A 74 -11.27 -5.57 2.64
CA ASP A 74 -11.28 -6.81 3.42
C ASP A 74 -11.90 -6.60 4.82
N GLU A 75 -11.86 -5.38 5.37
CA GLU A 75 -12.58 -4.96 6.58
C GLU A 75 -14.05 -4.57 6.32
N GLY A 76 -14.52 -4.72 5.08
CA GLY A 76 -15.88 -4.38 4.66
C GLY A 76 -16.11 -2.90 4.42
N ILE A 77 -15.05 -2.09 4.38
CA ILE A 77 -15.12 -0.66 4.15
C ILE A 77 -14.97 -0.40 2.65
N PRO A 78 -16.00 0.16 1.99
CA PRO A 78 -15.96 0.39 0.54
C PRO A 78 -14.89 1.43 0.18
N ARG A 79 -14.20 1.26 -0.96
CA ARG A 79 -13.25 2.25 -1.50
C ARG A 79 -13.82 3.67 -1.58
N SER A 80 -15.12 3.80 -1.84
CA SER A 80 -15.80 5.09 -1.91
C SER A 80 -15.78 5.85 -0.59
N TYR A 81 -15.63 5.17 0.55
CA TYR A 81 -15.48 5.80 1.86
C TYR A 81 -14.09 6.39 2.07
N VAL A 82 -13.05 5.74 1.52
CA VAL A 82 -11.65 6.19 1.59
C VAL A 82 -11.43 7.44 0.72
N TYR A 83 -12.07 7.52 -0.44
CA TYR A 83 -11.90 8.65 -1.38
C TYR A 83 -12.88 9.81 -1.21
N ASN A 84 -14.05 9.60 -0.58
CA ASN A 84 -15.08 10.64 -0.40
C ASN A 84 -15.29 11.05 1.07
N GLY A 85 -14.43 10.58 1.98
CA GLY A 85 -14.42 10.93 3.40
C GLY A 85 -13.59 12.17 3.68
#